data_AF-A0A954Z8P5-F1
#
_entry.id   AF-A0A954Z8P5-F1
#
_cell.length_a   1.000
_cell.length_b   1.000
_cell.length_c   1.000
_cell.angle_alpha   90.00
_cell.angle_beta   90.00
_cell.angle_gamma   90.00
#
_symmetry.space_group_name_H-M   'P 1'
#
loop_
_entity.id
_entity.type
_entity.pdbx_description
1 polymer ?
#
loop_
_entity_poly.entity_id
_entity_poly.type
_entity_poly.pdbx_seq_one_letter_code
_entity_poly.pdbx_strand_id
1 'polypeptide(L)'
;NFDWDGNGASDTTVNGSAKLTLNVNQVDTGDNVFGGTLTLGSNADAEINVAATSWTMGGTLLKNGSGVSNVTGDDVTVTGSVDVESGTLFLQRAFLTASANANVDGFLILGTGSQLSGPASLAGGGTLGMDGGSTTTADTTVNVNTFDWDGVSVGGSHSINAGVTLTINSPNFDDDGAMDDSVSLIGAGSQLVVNGPPQWIMRSALNANTSGLGVAKIGGTSRMVLRGANAVLNVDGTVVAGGPVTFGEESTTAINAGTTLRVEGGNTTDVLNRIAGGTVNGPGLFAASAGAALHGFGTINSIVDFNGASDLLADNGVLTINGAIADVGRIGTADVDGILNVTNAWNTNVATFVELRGGTLQGGTVTILNTNGLTGFGLVTARVVNNRLIRAGDDSLVLETSSNDNDWDGVADDGLLLTGAHTLELRDNSPFAFGGHVLLLDGGRVFANGFALNFNSGAQLSYRSGGVYESTSSTEFGGLLATDAGPVSTLKVADNSFLTFKSTARATLVGDL
;
A
#
# COMPACT_ATOMS: atom_id res chain seq x y z
N ASN A 1 38.77 -38.95 16.65
CA ASN A 1 39.29 -37.73 16.01
C ASN A 1 39.87 -38.15 14.69
N PHE A 2 39.55 -37.43 13.64
CA PHE A 2 40.11 -37.58 12.31
C PHE A 2 40.84 -36.28 12.02
N ASP A 3 42.07 -36.34 11.53
CA ASP A 3 42.91 -35.19 11.21
C ASP A 3 42.66 -34.87 9.73
N TRP A 4 41.51 -34.25 9.42
CA TRP A 4 41.04 -34.19 8.03
C TRP A 4 41.91 -33.28 7.18
N ASP A 5 42.23 -32.09 7.64
CA ASP A 5 43.10 -31.18 6.89
C ASP A 5 44.59 -31.48 7.15
N GLY A 6 44.94 -32.05 8.30
CA GLY A 6 46.28 -32.56 8.60
C GLY A 6 47.20 -31.47 9.16
N ASN A 7 48.49 -31.49 8.83
CA ASN A 7 49.43 -30.45 9.27
C ASN A 7 49.25 -29.07 8.54
N GLY A 8 48.12 -28.84 7.85
CA GLY A 8 47.84 -27.64 7.06
C GLY A 8 46.50 -27.74 6.32
N ALA A 9 46.20 -26.82 5.38
CA ALA A 9 44.99 -26.90 4.56
C ALA A 9 45.16 -27.95 3.44
N SER A 10 44.63 -29.16 3.63
CA SER A 10 44.62 -30.20 2.59
C SER A 10 43.30 -30.27 1.83
N ASP A 11 43.38 -30.62 0.55
CA ASP A 11 42.23 -30.66 -0.34
C ASP A 11 41.66 -32.08 -0.43
N THR A 12 40.34 -32.20 -0.28
CA THR A 12 39.56 -33.42 -0.46
C THR A 12 38.64 -33.26 -1.67
N THR A 13 38.67 -34.22 -2.59
CA THR A 13 37.76 -34.26 -3.74
C THR A 13 36.90 -35.52 -3.72
N VAL A 14 35.59 -35.34 -3.74
CA VAL A 14 34.59 -36.41 -3.93
C VAL A 14 33.98 -36.21 -5.31
N ASN A 15 33.99 -37.23 -6.17
CA ASN A 15 33.60 -37.09 -7.58
C ASN A 15 32.54 -38.09 -8.01
N GLY A 16 31.81 -37.73 -9.06
CA GLY A 16 30.86 -38.61 -9.72
C GLY A 16 29.60 -38.80 -8.89
N SER A 17 29.36 -40.01 -8.41
CA SER A 17 28.26 -40.35 -7.49
C SER A 17 28.80 -40.91 -6.16
N ALA A 18 30.06 -40.61 -5.85
CA ALA A 18 30.68 -41.06 -4.61
C ALA A 18 30.13 -40.28 -3.42
N LYS A 19 30.15 -40.91 -2.24
CA LYS A 19 29.77 -40.29 -0.98
C LYS A 19 30.90 -40.40 0.03
N LEU A 20 31.32 -39.27 0.58
CA LEU A 20 32.19 -39.22 1.75
C LEU A 20 31.32 -39.32 3.01
N THR A 21 31.70 -40.19 3.95
CA THR A 21 31.03 -40.29 5.25
C THR A 21 32.05 -40.25 6.37
N LEU A 22 31.92 -39.26 7.26
CA LEU A 22 32.73 -39.11 8.45
C LEU A 22 31.85 -39.27 9.68
N ASN A 23 32.12 -40.30 10.48
CA ASN A 23 31.50 -40.52 11.79
C ASN A 23 32.61 -40.46 12.84
N VAL A 24 32.89 -39.27 13.34
CA VAL A 24 34.09 -39.00 14.13
C VAL A 24 33.73 -38.18 15.37
N ASN A 25 34.57 -38.20 16.41
CA ASN A 25 34.33 -37.29 17.54
C ASN A 25 34.61 -35.83 17.15
N GLN A 26 35.65 -35.63 16.33
CA GLN A 26 36.18 -34.36 15.87
C GLN A 26 36.67 -34.51 14.42
N VAL A 27 36.36 -33.53 13.57
CA VAL A 27 36.81 -33.49 12.15
C VAL A 27 38.26 -33.04 12.00
N ASP A 28 38.85 -32.45 13.03
CA ASP A 28 40.28 -32.16 13.07
C ASP A 28 40.90 -32.45 14.46
N THR A 29 42.23 -32.42 14.55
CA THR A 29 42.98 -32.70 15.78
C THR A 29 42.82 -31.56 16.80
N GLY A 30 41.78 -31.67 17.61
CA GLY A 30 41.56 -30.79 18.77
C GLY A 30 40.35 -29.87 18.64
N ASP A 31 39.78 -29.74 17.44
CA ASP A 31 38.57 -28.95 17.19
C ASP A 31 37.65 -29.60 16.14
N ASN A 32 36.65 -28.85 15.67
CA ASN A 32 35.73 -29.29 14.61
C ASN A 32 35.83 -28.38 13.37
N VAL A 33 37.02 -27.89 13.04
CA VAL A 33 37.24 -26.98 11.92
C VAL A 33 37.94 -27.73 10.79
N PHE A 34 37.41 -27.66 9.57
CA PHE A 34 38.11 -28.09 8.37
C PHE A 34 38.59 -26.86 7.59
N GLY A 35 39.91 -26.62 7.60
CA GLY A 35 40.55 -25.47 6.96
C GLY A 35 40.90 -25.67 5.48
N GLY A 36 40.73 -26.88 4.95
CA GLY A 36 41.05 -27.26 3.57
C GLY A 36 39.96 -26.99 2.54
N THR A 37 40.16 -27.48 1.30
CA THR A 37 39.13 -27.45 0.26
C THR A 37 38.37 -28.76 0.19
N LEU A 38 37.04 -28.74 0.31
CA LEU A 38 36.18 -29.87 0.00
C LEU A 38 35.52 -29.65 -1.36
N THR A 39 35.96 -30.37 -2.38
CA THR A 39 35.36 -30.35 -3.72
C THR A 39 34.35 -31.48 -3.87
N LEU A 40 33.09 -31.14 -4.16
CA LEU A 40 32.04 -32.06 -4.55
C LEU A 40 31.78 -31.91 -6.05
N GLY A 41 32.18 -32.92 -6.81
CA GLY A 41 32.05 -32.96 -8.27
C GLY A 41 30.87 -33.78 -8.75
N SER A 42 30.04 -33.18 -9.61
CA SER A 42 28.84 -33.77 -10.19
C SER A 42 27.71 -34.08 -9.19
N ASN A 43 27.49 -35.36 -8.83
CA ASN A 43 26.49 -35.83 -7.85
C ASN A 43 27.17 -36.39 -6.59
N ALA A 44 28.33 -35.83 -6.23
CA ALA A 44 29.09 -36.27 -5.09
C ALA A 44 28.49 -35.74 -3.79
N ASP A 45 28.38 -36.59 -2.78
CA ASP A 45 27.79 -36.24 -1.48
C ASP A 45 28.83 -36.28 -0.36
N ALA A 46 28.57 -35.52 0.70
CA ALA A 46 29.28 -35.61 1.98
C ALA A 46 28.28 -35.74 3.13
N GLU A 47 28.54 -36.67 4.05
CA GLU A 47 27.82 -36.83 5.31
C GLU A 47 28.81 -36.75 6.46
N ILE A 48 28.66 -35.74 7.31
CA ILE A 48 29.63 -35.43 8.38
C ILE A 48 28.89 -35.41 9.71
N ASN A 49 29.22 -36.35 10.58
CA ASN A 49 28.67 -36.47 11.93
C ASN A 49 29.81 -36.38 12.94
N VAL A 50 29.69 -35.43 13.87
CA VAL A 50 30.63 -35.11 14.95
C VAL A 50 29.97 -35.21 16.33
N ALA A 51 30.76 -35.38 17.39
CA ALA A 51 30.19 -35.44 18.75
C ALA A 51 29.56 -34.11 19.20
N ALA A 52 29.94 -32.99 18.58
CA ALA A 52 29.50 -31.64 18.93
C ALA A 52 28.24 -31.16 18.20
N THR A 53 27.60 -32.03 17.38
CA THR A 53 26.39 -31.73 16.57
C THR A 53 26.52 -30.59 15.56
N SER A 54 27.71 -30.00 15.42
CA SER A 54 28.07 -29.05 14.38
C SER A 54 29.58 -29.06 14.14
N TRP A 55 29.97 -28.75 12.91
CA TRP A 55 31.35 -28.59 12.48
C TRP A 55 31.50 -27.30 11.67
N THR A 56 32.73 -26.85 11.46
CA THR A 56 33.04 -25.59 10.79
C THR A 56 33.75 -25.83 9.47
N MET A 57 33.19 -25.31 8.38
CA MET A 57 33.88 -25.15 7.11
C MET A 57 34.70 -23.85 7.16
N GLY A 58 35.98 -23.98 7.51
CA GLY A 58 36.93 -22.87 7.61
C GLY A 58 37.64 -22.54 6.30
N GLY A 59 37.84 -23.55 5.45
CA GLY A 59 38.38 -23.39 4.09
C GLY A 59 37.29 -23.21 3.04
N THR A 60 37.40 -23.91 1.90
CA THR A 60 36.47 -23.77 0.76
C THR A 60 35.62 -25.02 0.54
N LEU A 61 34.30 -24.89 0.56
CA LEU A 61 33.38 -25.90 0.06
C LEU A 61 33.06 -25.58 -1.41
N LEU A 62 33.60 -26.36 -2.33
CA LEU A 62 33.46 -26.17 -3.77
C LEU A 62 32.48 -27.18 -4.37
N LYS A 63 31.43 -26.70 -5.02
CA LYS A 63 30.55 -27.50 -5.87
C LYS A 63 30.83 -27.20 -7.35
N ASN A 64 31.24 -28.22 -8.09
CA ASN A 64 31.44 -28.15 -9.54
C ASN A 64 30.76 -29.30 -10.31
N GLY A 65 30.73 -29.19 -11.63
CA GLY A 65 30.03 -30.13 -12.51
C GLY A 65 28.50 -30.06 -12.42
N SER A 66 27.82 -30.77 -13.31
CA SER A 66 26.35 -30.87 -13.32
C SER A 66 25.83 -31.84 -12.25
N GLY A 67 24.61 -31.64 -11.76
CA GLY A 67 23.97 -32.55 -10.80
C GLY A 67 23.84 -31.96 -9.41
N VAL A 68 23.37 -32.78 -8.47
CA VAL A 68 23.06 -32.37 -7.09
C VAL A 68 24.04 -33.01 -6.13
N SER A 69 24.68 -32.19 -5.31
CA SER A 69 25.54 -32.61 -4.21
C SER A 69 24.91 -32.22 -2.88
N ASN A 70 24.89 -33.17 -1.95
CA ASN A 70 24.33 -32.96 -0.62
C ASN A 70 25.44 -32.95 0.42
N VAL A 71 25.39 -31.97 1.32
CA VAL A 71 26.12 -31.98 2.59
C VAL A 71 25.11 -32.18 3.70
N THR A 72 25.14 -33.37 4.31
CA THR A 72 24.19 -33.83 5.33
C THR A 72 24.90 -34.22 6.63
N GLY A 73 24.11 -34.55 7.65
CA GLY A 73 24.60 -34.98 8.96
C GLY A 73 24.39 -33.87 9.99
N ASP A 74 25.45 -33.52 10.69
CA ASP A 74 25.47 -32.40 11.63
C ASP A 74 25.59 -31.05 10.93
N ASP A 75 25.28 -29.98 11.67
CA ASP A 75 25.23 -28.63 11.11
C ASP A 75 26.59 -28.16 10.60
N VAL A 76 26.57 -27.41 9.49
CA VAL A 76 27.77 -26.75 8.97
C VAL A 76 27.76 -25.26 9.33
N THR A 77 28.74 -24.82 10.11
CA THR A 77 29.05 -23.41 10.29
C THR A 77 30.07 -23.00 9.23
N VAL A 78 29.72 -22.08 8.35
CA VAL A 78 30.62 -21.60 7.30
C VAL A 78 31.32 -20.35 7.81
N THR A 79 32.65 -20.42 7.89
CA THR A 79 33.52 -19.26 8.20
C THR A 79 34.47 -18.94 7.05
N GLY A 80 34.70 -19.89 6.14
CA GLY A 80 35.45 -19.70 4.89
C GLY A 80 34.54 -19.46 3.69
N SER A 81 34.76 -20.20 2.59
CA SER A 81 34.05 -20.01 1.33
C SER A 81 33.09 -21.16 1.00
N VAL A 82 31.97 -20.83 0.35
CA VAL A 82 31.10 -21.76 -0.36
C VAL A 82 31.04 -21.29 -1.82
N ASP A 83 31.64 -22.06 -2.72
CA ASP A 83 31.71 -21.75 -4.13
C ASP A 83 30.87 -22.76 -4.91
N VAL A 84 29.75 -22.31 -5.49
CA VAL A 84 28.88 -23.14 -6.33
C VAL A 84 29.06 -22.69 -7.77
N GLU A 85 30.03 -23.28 -8.48
CA GLU A 85 30.34 -22.92 -9.87
C GLU A 85 29.26 -23.43 -10.83
N SER A 86 28.71 -24.62 -10.57
CA SER A 86 27.68 -25.23 -11.42
C SER A 86 26.90 -26.35 -10.71
N GLY A 87 25.70 -26.65 -11.20
CA GLY A 87 24.81 -27.64 -10.60
C GLY A 87 24.23 -27.15 -9.27
N THR A 88 23.80 -28.08 -8.43
CA THR A 88 23.14 -27.77 -7.15
C THR A 88 23.99 -28.25 -5.97
N LEU A 89 24.20 -27.37 -4.99
CA LEU A 89 24.72 -27.72 -3.67
C LEU A 89 23.59 -27.56 -2.65
N PHE A 90 23.21 -28.67 -2.02
CA PHE A 90 22.24 -28.68 -0.93
C PHE A 90 22.97 -28.80 0.41
N LEU A 91 22.81 -27.82 1.28
CA LEU A 91 23.30 -27.86 2.65
C LEU A 91 22.11 -28.07 3.58
N GLN A 92 22.03 -29.23 4.26
CA GLN A 92 20.87 -29.60 5.07
C GLN A 92 20.51 -28.54 6.13
N ARG A 93 21.52 -28.01 6.84
CA ARG A 93 21.39 -26.86 7.72
C ARG A 93 22.74 -26.16 7.83
N ALA A 94 22.77 -24.88 7.45
CA ALA A 94 24.01 -24.10 7.40
C ALA A 94 23.89 -22.76 8.12
N PHE A 95 25.00 -22.33 8.74
CA PHE A 95 25.14 -21.01 9.35
C PHE A 95 26.20 -20.22 8.57
N LEU A 96 25.78 -19.25 7.75
CA LEU A 96 26.71 -18.38 7.03
C LEU A 96 27.12 -17.22 7.94
N THR A 97 28.32 -17.29 8.52
CA THR A 97 28.82 -16.32 9.51
C THR A 97 29.38 -15.06 8.86
N ALA A 98 29.74 -14.05 9.68
CA ALA A 98 30.28 -12.78 9.20
C ALA A 98 31.59 -12.86 8.39
N SER A 99 32.33 -13.97 8.46
CA SER A 99 33.51 -14.20 7.62
C SER A 99 33.22 -15.04 6.38
N ALA A 100 32.02 -15.61 6.27
CA ALA A 100 31.65 -16.46 5.16
C ALA A 100 31.59 -15.69 3.84
N ASN A 101 32.08 -16.30 2.78
CA ASN A 101 31.90 -15.85 1.41
C ASN A 101 31.13 -16.92 0.63
N ALA A 102 30.01 -16.56 0.04
CA ALA A 102 29.24 -17.45 -0.82
C ALA A 102 29.23 -16.90 -2.26
N ASN A 103 29.93 -17.58 -3.17
CA ASN A 103 29.88 -17.31 -4.61
C ASN A 103 28.99 -18.35 -5.30
N VAL A 104 27.84 -17.92 -5.79
CA VAL A 104 26.77 -18.79 -6.27
C VAL A 104 26.51 -18.52 -7.75
N ASP A 105 27.20 -19.26 -8.63
CA ASP A 105 26.98 -19.25 -10.08
C ASP A 105 26.07 -20.40 -10.56
N GLY A 106 25.98 -21.48 -9.77
CA GLY A 106 25.00 -22.55 -9.89
C GLY A 106 23.78 -22.33 -8.97
N PHE A 107 23.37 -23.37 -8.25
CA PHE A 107 22.25 -23.31 -7.29
C PHE A 107 22.71 -23.71 -5.90
N LEU A 108 22.75 -22.78 -4.95
CA LEU A 108 22.95 -23.06 -3.54
C LEU A 108 21.60 -23.18 -2.84
N ILE A 109 21.30 -24.30 -2.20
CA ILE A 109 20.11 -24.50 -1.37
C ILE A 109 20.53 -24.62 0.09
N LEU A 110 19.95 -23.78 0.94
CA LEU A 110 20.11 -23.83 2.39
C LEU A 110 18.85 -24.43 3.01
N GLY A 111 18.95 -25.61 3.61
CA GLY A 111 17.82 -26.32 4.18
C GLY A 111 17.28 -25.73 5.48
N THR A 112 16.27 -26.40 6.04
CA THR A 112 15.49 -25.89 7.17
C THR A 112 16.34 -25.60 8.42
N GLY A 113 16.13 -24.42 8.99
CA GLY A 113 16.84 -23.91 10.15
C GLY A 113 18.15 -23.20 9.81
N SER A 114 18.48 -23.03 8.54
CA SER A 114 19.67 -22.29 8.12
C SER A 114 19.61 -20.81 8.51
N GLN A 115 20.78 -20.21 8.73
CA GLN A 115 20.88 -18.82 9.14
C GLN A 115 21.81 -18.00 8.27
N LEU A 116 21.37 -16.78 7.98
CA LEU A 116 22.18 -15.71 7.43
C LEU A 116 22.65 -14.84 8.58
N SER A 117 23.89 -15.05 9.01
CA SER A 117 24.50 -14.37 10.15
C SER A 117 25.48 -13.29 9.70
N GLY A 118 25.06 -12.53 8.68
CA GLY A 118 25.77 -11.39 8.11
C GLY A 118 26.99 -11.75 7.26
N PRO A 119 26.92 -12.70 6.31
CA PRO A 119 28.06 -13.11 5.48
C PRO A 119 28.76 -11.93 4.82
N ALA A 120 30.08 -12.00 4.76
CA ALA A 120 30.93 -10.97 4.14
C ALA A 120 30.56 -10.77 2.65
N SER A 121 30.19 -11.86 1.97
CA SER A 121 29.60 -11.81 0.64
C SER A 121 28.61 -12.95 0.42
N LEU A 122 27.56 -12.65 -0.33
CA LEU A 122 26.57 -13.61 -0.83
C LEU A 122 26.15 -13.12 -2.22
N ALA A 123 26.86 -13.57 -3.24
CA ALA A 123 26.79 -13.03 -4.59
C ALA A 123 26.98 -14.12 -5.64
N GLY A 124 26.72 -13.82 -6.91
CA GLY A 124 27.01 -14.72 -8.04
C GLY A 124 25.93 -14.68 -9.12
N GLY A 125 26.19 -15.33 -10.25
CA GLY A 125 25.28 -15.34 -11.40
C GLY A 125 24.11 -16.33 -11.30
N GLY A 126 24.02 -17.11 -10.23
CA GLY A 126 23.10 -18.22 -10.06
C GLY A 126 21.94 -17.96 -9.09
N THR A 127 21.44 -19.04 -8.48
CA THR A 127 20.27 -19.04 -7.59
C THR A 127 20.68 -19.38 -6.15
N LEU A 128 20.19 -18.59 -5.20
CA LEU A 128 20.17 -18.95 -3.79
C LEU A 128 18.75 -19.34 -3.38
N GLY A 129 18.59 -20.57 -2.92
CA GLY A 129 17.34 -21.15 -2.42
C GLY A 129 17.35 -21.32 -0.90
N MET A 130 16.23 -21.04 -0.25
CA MET A 130 15.99 -21.40 1.15
C MET A 130 14.94 -22.50 1.20
N ASP A 131 15.33 -23.73 1.54
CA ASP A 131 14.40 -24.87 1.59
C ASP A 131 13.83 -25.03 3.01
N GLY A 132 12.65 -24.44 3.21
CA GLY A 132 11.98 -24.34 4.50
C GLY A 132 12.49 -23.19 5.37
N GLY A 133 12.20 -23.26 6.67
CA GLY A 133 12.37 -22.09 7.54
C GLY A 133 13.82 -21.59 7.67
N SER A 134 14.01 -20.27 7.70
CA SER A 134 15.35 -19.64 7.85
C SER A 134 15.34 -18.42 8.76
N THR A 135 16.50 -18.00 9.25
CA THR A 135 16.63 -16.80 10.10
C THR A 135 17.77 -15.90 9.63
N THR A 136 17.49 -14.61 9.45
CA THR A 136 18.52 -13.58 9.29
C THR A 136 18.83 -12.99 10.66
N THR A 137 20.04 -13.27 11.17
CA THR A 137 20.46 -12.90 12.54
C THR A 137 21.40 -11.70 12.59
N ALA A 138 21.97 -11.30 11.45
CA ALA A 138 22.75 -10.07 11.28
C ALA A 138 22.55 -9.50 9.87
N ASP A 139 22.89 -8.22 9.70
CA ASP A 139 22.68 -7.49 8.44
C ASP A 139 23.27 -8.27 7.26
N THR A 140 22.42 -8.62 6.30
CA THR A 140 22.80 -9.47 5.17
C THR A 140 22.34 -8.84 3.87
N THR A 141 23.23 -8.84 2.87
CA THR A 141 22.88 -8.43 1.51
C THR A 141 23.00 -9.63 0.57
N VAL A 142 21.91 -9.96 -0.11
CA VAL A 142 21.82 -11.01 -1.14
C VAL A 142 22.00 -10.36 -2.51
N ASN A 143 23.07 -10.72 -3.22
CA ASN A 143 23.46 -10.20 -4.54
C ASN A 143 23.64 -11.33 -5.57
N VAL A 144 22.82 -12.37 -5.49
CA VAL A 144 22.77 -13.43 -6.52
C VAL A 144 21.85 -13.02 -7.66
N ASN A 145 21.82 -13.76 -8.78
CA ASN A 145 20.91 -13.43 -9.89
C ASN A 145 19.44 -13.73 -9.56
N THR A 146 19.18 -14.86 -8.89
CA THR A 146 17.83 -15.26 -8.45
C THR A 146 17.86 -15.57 -6.96
N PHE A 147 16.99 -14.91 -6.19
CA PHE A 147 16.73 -15.31 -4.81
C PHE A 147 15.39 -16.02 -4.74
N ASP A 148 15.43 -17.29 -4.36
CA ASP A 148 14.30 -18.19 -4.18
C ASP A 148 14.14 -18.40 -2.66
N TRP A 149 13.19 -17.70 -2.05
CA TRP A 149 13.15 -17.59 -0.59
C TRP A 149 12.24 -18.62 0.07
N ASP A 150 11.21 -19.11 -0.60
CA ASP A 150 10.42 -20.26 -0.18
C ASP A 150 10.98 -21.59 -0.71
N GLY A 151 11.90 -21.54 -1.67
CA GLY A 151 12.60 -22.73 -2.14
C GLY A 151 11.67 -23.67 -2.91
N VAL A 152 11.96 -24.96 -2.84
CA VAL A 152 11.18 -26.00 -3.52
C VAL A 152 10.03 -26.55 -2.66
N SER A 153 9.99 -26.22 -1.37
CA SER A 153 9.01 -26.74 -0.42
C SER A 153 8.11 -25.63 0.10
N VAL A 154 6.81 -25.87 0.12
CA VAL A 154 5.84 -24.89 0.63
C VAL A 154 5.63 -25.04 2.14
N GLY A 155 5.45 -23.91 2.83
CA GLY A 155 5.06 -23.84 4.23
C GLY A 155 6.21 -23.58 5.21
N GLY A 156 7.36 -23.12 4.73
CA GLY A 156 8.43 -22.62 5.58
C GLY A 156 8.07 -21.29 6.28
N SER A 157 8.94 -20.91 7.21
CA SER A 157 8.83 -19.64 7.92
C SER A 157 10.18 -18.98 8.06
N HIS A 158 10.27 -17.76 7.56
CA HIS A 158 11.48 -16.96 7.56
C HIS A 158 11.38 -15.86 8.58
N SER A 159 12.48 -15.58 9.24
CA SER A 159 12.55 -14.58 10.29
C SER A 159 13.70 -13.61 10.07
N ILE A 160 13.45 -12.34 10.35
CA ILE A 160 14.47 -11.30 10.43
C ILE A 160 14.47 -10.77 11.85
N ASN A 161 15.60 -10.94 12.54
CA ASN A 161 15.74 -10.56 13.94
C ASN A 161 15.57 -9.06 14.16
N ALA A 162 15.26 -8.67 15.40
CA ALA A 162 15.22 -7.26 15.79
C ALA A 162 16.57 -6.59 15.52
N GLY A 163 16.52 -5.36 15.01
CA GLY A 163 17.71 -4.57 14.64
C GLY A 163 18.46 -5.04 13.39
N VAL A 164 17.95 -6.05 12.68
CA VAL A 164 18.62 -6.66 11.52
C VAL A 164 17.95 -6.26 10.21
N THR A 165 18.77 -6.01 9.19
CA THR A 165 18.34 -5.74 7.82
C THR A 165 18.70 -6.89 6.89
N LEU A 166 17.70 -7.47 6.23
CA LEU A 166 17.90 -8.30 5.05
C LEU A 166 17.68 -7.44 3.80
N THR A 167 18.72 -7.27 3.00
CA THR A 167 18.67 -6.58 1.70
C THR A 167 18.75 -7.58 0.56
N ILE A 168 17.82 -7.54 -0.38
CA ILE A 168 17.75 -8.41 -1.54
C ILE A 168 17.89 -7.54 -2.78
N ASN A 169 19.03 -7.65 -3.46
CA ASN A 169 19.31 -6.95 -4.72
C ASN A 169 19.17 -7.86 -5.94
N SER A 170 18.79 -9.12 -5.75
CA SER A 170 18.63 -10.09 -6.82
C SER A 170 17.57 -9.64 -7.82
N PRO A 171 17.90 -9.47 -9.12
CA PRO A 171 16.97 -8.94 -10.12
C PRO A 171 15.77 -9.87 -10.37
N ASN A 172 15.92 -11.16 -10.08
CA ASN A 172 14.86 -12.15 -10.15
C ASN A 172 14.53 -12.64 -8.75
N PHE A 173 13.25 -12.88 -8.52
CA PHE A 173 12.72 -13.30 -7.23
C PHE A 173 11.82 -14.49 -7.47
N ASP A 174 12.30 -15.64 -6.99
CA ASP A 174 11.69 -16.95 -7.18
C ASP A 174 11.46 -17.32 -8.68
N ASP A 175 11.50 -18.60 -9.00
CA ASP A 175 11.31 -19.10 -10.37
C ASP A 175 9.82 -19.20 -10.74
N ASP A 176 8.90 -19.23 -9.76
CA ASP A 176 7.45 -19.20 -10.00
C ASP A 176 6.80 -17.81 -9.81
N GLY A 177 7.55 -16.89 -9.19
CA GLY A 177 7.27 -15.47 -9.08
C GLY A 177 6.45 -15.08 -7.86
N ALA A 178 6.39 -15.92 -6.83
CA ALA A 178 5.69 -15.67 -5.58
C ALA A 178 6.55 -15.97 -4.33
N MET A 179 6.16 -15.37 -3.21
CA MET A 179 6.62 -15.76 -1.88
C MET A 179 5.45 -16.43 -1.17
N ASP A 180 5.46 -17.76 -1.18
CA ASP A 180 4.41 -18.63 -0.65
C ASP A 180 4.68 -19.05 0.81
N ASP A 181 5.87 -18.72 1.32
CA ASP A 181 6.23 -18.92 2.72
C ASP A 181 6.01 -17.69 3.60
N SER A 182 5.82 -17.94 4.89
CA SER A 182 5.60 -16.88 5.86
C SER A 182 6.90 -16.13 6.17
N VAL A 183 6.82 -14.80 6.34
CA VAL A 183 7.96 -13.95 6.71
C VAL A 183 7.62 -13.19 7.99
N SER A 184 8.54 -13.16 8.96
CA SER A 184 8.35 -12.48 10.24
C SER A 184 9.46 -11.47 10.52
N LEU A 185 9.08 -10.20 10.71
CA LEU A 185 9.96 -9.12 11.15
C LEU A 185 9.84 -9.02 12.69
N ILE A 186 10.81 -9.60 13.41
CA ILE A 186 10.61 -10.02 14.81
C ILE A 186 10.43 -8.84 15.79
N GLY A 187 10.90 -7.64 15.45
CA GLY A 187 10.70 -6.49 16.34
C GLY A 187 11.35 -5.19 15.90
N ALA A 188 11.60 -4.32 16.87
CA ALA A 188 12.19 -3.01 16.65
C ALA A 188 13.46 -3.07 15.76
N GLY A 189 13.49 -2.27 14.71
CA GLY A 189 14.62 -2.14 13.80
C GLY A 189 14.80 -3.30 12.81
N SER A 190 13.93 -4.32 12.81
CA SER A 190 13.94 -5.35 11.77
C SER A 190 13.51 -4.76 10.42
N GLN A 191 14.25 -5.08 9.36
CA GLN A 191 14.02 -4.53 8.03
C GLN A 191 14.12 -5.60 6.95
N LEU A 192 13.14 -5.62 6.05
CA LEU A 192 13.20 -6.30 4.76
C LEU A 192 13.32 -5.23 3.67
N VAL A 193 14.37 -5.29 2.86
CA VAL A 193 14.63 -4.34 1.76
C VAL A 193 14.75 -5.11 0.45
N VAL A 194 13.84 -4.87 -0.50
CA VAL A 194 13.87 -5.53 -1.82
C VAL A 194 14.07 -4.48 -2.90
N ASN A 195 15.19 -4.59 -3.63
CA ASN A 195 15.58 -3.62 -4.66
C ASN A 195 15.56 -4.19 -6.08
N GLY A 196 15.54 -5.52 -6.20
CA GLY A 196 15.80 -6.24 -7.44
C GLY A 196 14.67 -6.16 -8.48
N PRO A 197 13.68 -7.06 -8.46
CA PRO A 197 12.62 -7.07 -9.48
C PRO A 197 11.77 -5.79 -9.36
N PRO A 198 11.09 -5.34 -10.43
CA PRO A 198 10.20 -4.18 -10.34
C PRO A 198 9.09 -4.35 -9.29
N GLN A 199 8.64 -5.60 -9.08
CA GLN A 199 7.68 -5.98 -8.06
C GLN A 199 7.95 -7.41 -7.58
N TRP A 200 7.48 -7.74 -6.38
CA TRP A 200 7.48 -9.09 -5.83
C TRP A 200 6.12 -9.36 -5.18
N ILE A 201 5.69 -10.61 -5.21
CA ILE A 201 4.35 -11.02 -4.75
C ILE A 201 4.49 -11.77 -3.43
N MET A 202 3.80 -11.31 -2.39
CA MET A 202 3.62 -12.04 -1.14
C MET A 202 2.25 -12.74 -1.17
N ARG A 203 2.24 -14.07 -1.17
CA ARG A 203 1.02 -14.89 -1.16
C ARG A 203 0.70 -15.51 0.19
N SER A 204 1.62 -15.41 1.14
CA SER A 204 1.49 -15.95 2.49
C SER A 204 1.56 -14.84 3.55
N ALA A 205 1.66 -15.24 4.82
CA ALA A 205 1.65 -14.31 5.94
C ALA A 205 2.96 -13.52 6.07
N LEU A 206 2.87 -12.20 6.08
CA LEU A 206 3.93 -11.27 6.47
C LEU A 206 3.61 -10.71 7.86
N ASN A 207 4.27 -11.22 8.89
CA ASN A 207 4.10 -10.80 10.28
C ASN A 207 5.10 -9.69 10.61
N ALA A 208 4.64 -8.44 10.69
CA ALA A 208 5.50 -7.29 10.82
C ALA A 208 5.47 -6.70 12.24
N ASN A 209 6.67 -6.58 12.82
CA ASN A 209 6.92 -6.08 14.17
C ASN A 209 6.27 -6.93 15.28
N THR A 210 6.48 -8.24 15.26
CA THR A 210 5.82 -9.19 16.18
C THR A 210 6.12 -8.96 17.66
N SER A 211 7.17 -8.20 18.00
CA SER A 211 7.45 -7.77 19.38
C SER A 211 6.52 -6.67 19.90
N GLY A 212 5.85 -5.95 19.00
CA GLY A 212 5.01 -4.78 19.28
C GLY A 212 5.75 -3.50 19.70
N LEU A 213 7.09 -3.53 19.80
CA LEU A 213 7.89 -2.38 20.20
C LEU A 213 8.68 -1.79 19.02
N GLY A 214 8.82 -0.46 19.02
CA GLY A 214 9.61 0.25 18.00
C GLY A 214 9.00 0.19 16.60
N VAL A 215 9.85 0.28 15.57
CA VAL A 215 9.47 0.32 14.16
C VAL A 215 10.11 -0.85 13.41
N ALA A 216 9.32 -1.61 12.65
CA ALA A 216 9.84 -2.51 11.60
C ALA A 216 9.63 -1.86 10.22
N LYS A 217 10.48 -2.21 9.25
CA LYS A 217 10.43 -1.63 7.91
C LYS A 217 10.34 -2.70 6.82
N ILE A 218 9.45 -2.46 5.87
CA ILE A 218 9.41 -3.14 4.57
C ILE A 218 9.78 -2.07 3.55
N GLY A 219 10.89 -2.20 2.85
CA GLY A 219 11.44 -1.14 2.01
C GLY A 219 12.09 -1.64 0.74
N GLY A 220 12.86 -0.74 0.14
CA GLY A 220 13.51 -0.95 -1.15
C GLY A 220 12.75 -0.29 -2.29
N THR A 221 13.28 -0.46 -3.50
CA THR A 221 12.72 0.14 -4.72
C THR A 221 11.61 -0.70 -5.36
N SER A 222 11.54 -1.98 -5.03
CA SER A 222 10.56 -2.92 -5.59
C SER A 222 9.17 -2.71 -4.98
N ARG A 223 8.12 -2.87 -5.79
CA ARG A 223 6.74 -2.87 -5.31
C ARG A 223 6.40 -4.19 -4.61
N MET A 224 5.94 -4.11 -3.36
CA MET A 224 5.34 -5.26 -2.68
C MET A 224 3.89 -5.43 -3.13
N VAL A 225 3.51 -6.63 -3.56
CA VAL A 225 2.13 -6.97 -3.92
C VAL A 225 1.62 -8.08 -3.00
N LEU A 226 0.67 -7.78 -2.12
CA LEU A 226 -0.06 -8.80 -1.36
C LEU A 226 -1.17 -9.36 -2.26
N ARG A 227 -1.23 -10.67 -2.50
CA ARG A 227 -2.26 -11.25 -3.39
C ARG A 227 -2.67 -12.67 -2.99
N GLY A 228 -3.98 -12.91 -2.97
CA GLY A 228 -4.59 -14.19 -2.64
C GLY A 228 -5.04 -14.27 -1.19
N ALA A 229 -5.96 -15.19 -0.90
CA ALA A 229 -6.58 -15.33 0.42
C ALA A 229 -5.62 -15.59 1.59
N ASN A 230 -4.43 -16.15 1.32
CA ASN A 230 -3.41 -16.40 2.34
C ASN A 230 -2.41 -15.24 2.50
N ALA A 231 -2.47 -14.22 1.63
CA ALA A 231 -1.62 -13.05 1.70
C ALA A 231 -2.09 -12.12 2.82
N VAL A 232 -1.54 -12.34 4.01
CA VAL A 232 -1.93 -11.62 5.22
C VAL A 232 -0.77 -10.78 5.73
N LEU A 233 -0.91 -9.44 5.74
CA LEU A 233 0.02 -8.55 6.44
C LEU A 233 -0.48 -8.31 7.87
N ASN A 234 0.16 -8.91 8.87
CA ASN A 234 -0.13 -8.68 10.28
C ASN A 234 0.76 -7.58 10.84
N VAL A 235 0.16 -6.57 11.48
CA VAL A 235 0.86 -5.37 11.98
C VAL A 235 0.71 -5.28 13.50
N ASP A 236 1.74 -5.74 14.21
CA ASP A 236 1.77 -5.90 15.67
C ASP A 236 2.41 -4.71 16.41
N GLY A 237 3.03 -3.79 15.67
CA GLY A 237 3.61 -2.55 16.20
C GLY A 237 3.61 -1.45 15.13
N THR A 238 4.53 -0.49 15.21
CA THR A 238 4.69 0.44 14.07
C THR A 238 5.41 -0.27 12.94
N VAL A 239 4.80 -0.26 11.76
CA VAL A 239 5.34 -0.83 10.52
C VAL A 239 5.37 0.25 9.45
N VAL A 240 6.52 0.40 8.81
CA VAL A 240 6.73 1.37 7.73
C VAL A 240 6.94 0.62 6.42
N ALA A 241 6.05 0.81 5.47
CA ALA A 241 6.25 0.39 4.08
C ALA A 241 6.88 1.54 3.29
N GLY A 242 8.20 1.53 3.16
CA GLY A 242 8.98 2.57 2.47
C GLY A 242 9.03 2.43 0.95
N GLY A 243 8.77 1.24 0.41
CA GLY A 243 8.55 1.00 -1.02
C GLY A 243 7.05 1.01 -1.37
N PRO A 244 6.67 1.16 -2.65
CA PRO A 244 5.26 1.18 -3.04
C PRO A 244 4.58 -0.16 -2.74
N VAL A 245 3.35 -0.11 -2.25
CA VAL A 245 2.57 -1.31 -1.89
C VAL A 245 1.32 -1.45 -2.76
N THR A 246 0.93 -2.69 -3.05
CA THR A 246 -0.37 -3.05 -3.60
C THR A 246 -1.07 -4.05 -2.69
N PHE A 247 -2.20 -3.65 -2.12
CA PHE A 247 -3.14 -4.53 -1.41
C PHE A 247 -4.05 -5.18 -2.45
N GLY A 248 -3.61 -6.29 -3.03
CA GLY A 248 -4.27 -6.97 -4.15
C GLY A 248 -5.47 -7.81 -3.73
N GLU A 249 -6.08 -8.42 -4.74
CA GLU A 249 -7.28 -9.27 -4.62
C GLU A 249 -7.13 -10.33 -3.53
N GLU A 250 -8.18 -10.48 -2.73
CA GLU A 250 -8.31 -11.42 -1.59
C GLU A 250 -7.28 -11.22 -0.46
N SER A 251 -6.31 -10.32 -0.60
CA SER A 251 -5.34 -10.05 0.46
C SER A 251 -5.98 -9.36 1.66
N THR A 252 -5.44 -9.65 2.84
CA THR A 252 -5.87 -9.02 4.09
C THR A 252 -4.69 -8.33 4.77
N THR A 253 -4.89 -7.12 5.25
CA THR A 253 -3.97 -6.45 6.17
C THR A 253 -4.66 -6.29 7.50
N ALA A 254 -4.07 -6.77 8.59
CA ALA A 254 -4.63 -6.68 9.94
C ALA A 254 -3.75 -5.79 10.81
N ILE A 255 -4.30 -4.63 11.22
CA ILE A 255 -3.63 -3.63 12.05
C ILE A 255 -4.16 -3.70 13.47
N ASN A 256 -3.34 -4.21 14.38
CA ASN A 256 -3.71 -4.43 15.77
C ASN A 256 -3.95 -3.13 16.55
N ALA A 257 -4.62 -3.25 17.69
CA ALA A 257 -4.99 -2.09 18.50
C ALA A 257 -3.75 -1.35 19.01
N GLY A 258 -3.74 -0.02 18.83
CA GLY A 258 -2.60 0.81 19.21
C GLY A 258 -1.37 0.69 18.31
N THR A 259 -1.47 -0.01 17.19
CA THR A 259 -0.39 -0.19 16.21
C THR A 259 -0.65 0.66 14.95
N THR A 260 0.33 0.73 14.05
CA THR A 260 0.24 1.58 12.85
C THR A 260 0.93 0.92 11.69
N LEU A 261 0.21 0.81 10.57
CA LEU A 261 0.83 0.62 9.27
C LEU A 261 0.94 1.97 8.58
N ARG A 262 2.15 2.38 8.22
CA ARG A 262 2.40 3.61 7.47
C ARG A 262 2.94 3.29 6.08
N VAL A 263 2.15 3.61 5.05
CA VAL A 263 2.59 3.52 3.65
C VAL A 263 3.27 4.83 3.25
N GLU A 264 4.60 4.79 3.17
CA GLU A 264 5.44 5.93 2.79
C GLU A 264 5.95 5.83 1.35
N GLY A 265 5.93 4.62 0.79
CA GLY A 265 6.31 4.41 -0.58
C GLY A 265 5.43 5.16 -1.56
N GLY A 266 5.98 5.39 -2.74
CA GLY A 266 5.27 6.06 -3.82
C GLY A 266 5.16 7.57 -3.67
N ASN A 267 4.30 8.18 -4.47
CA ASN A 267 4.01 9.60 -4.57
C ASN A 267 2.54 9.82 -4.99
N THR A 268 2.15 11.05 -5.32
CA THR A 268 0.80 11.43 -5.78
C THR A 268 0.63 11.47 -7.30
N THR A 269 1.64 11.07 -8.09
CA THR A 269 1.68 11.26 -9.55
C THR A 269 1.96 9.99 -10.32
N ASP A 270 3.16 9.41 -10.16
CA ASP A 270 3.71 8.38 -11.04
C ASP A 270 3.75 6.99 -10.39
N VAL A 271 4.13 6.93 -9.11
CA VAL A 271 4.35 5.67 -8.40
C VAL A 271 3.44 5.66 -7.20
N LEU A 272 2.21 5.17 -7.36
CA LEU A 272 1.20 5.28 -6.30
C LEU A 272 1.14 3.97 -5.47
N ASN A 273 0.75 4.05 -4.19
CA ASN A 273 0.24 2.85 -3.52
C ASN A 273 -1.12 2.48 -4.12
N ARG A 274 -1.44 1.18 -4.12
CA ARG A 274 -2.66 0.65 -4.71
C ARG A 274 -3.45 -0.20 -3.71
N ILE A 275 -4.76 -0.10 -3.76
CA ILE A 275 -5.68 -1.12 -3.24
C ILE A 275 -6.46 -1.67 -4.44
N ALA A 276 -6.39 -2.96 -4.68
CA ALA A 276 -6.93 -3.59 -5.89
C ALA A 276 -7.67 -4.87 -5.51
N GLY A 277 -8.72 -4.71 -4.69
CA GLY A 277 -9.55 -5.80 -4.16
C GLY A 277 -9.14 -6.29 -2.76
N GLY A 278 -8.08 -5.73 -2.17
CA GLY A 278 -7.65 -6.08 -0.82
C GLY A 278 -8.52 -5.49 0.29
N THR A 279 -8.36 -6.02 1.50
CA THR A 279 -9.02 -5.51 2.71
C THR A 279 -8.00 -5.08 3.76
N VAL A 280 -8.11 -3.85 4.26
CA VAL A 280 -7.35 -3.34 5.42
C VAL A 280 -8.26 -3.34 6.64
N ASN A 281 -7.90 -4.09 7.67
CA ASN A 281 -8.70 -4.44 8.84
C ASN A 281 -8.01 -4.09 10.15
N GLY A 282 -8.81 -4.03 11.21
CA GLY A 282 -8.32 -3.96 12.59
C GLY A 282 -8.39 -2.56 13.18
N PRO A 283 -8.33 -2.44 14.52
CA PRO A 283 -8.55 -1.20 15.24
C PRO A 283 -7.36 -0.23 15.24
N GLY A 284 -6.22 -0.60 14.65
CA GLY A 284 -5.05 0.29 14.53
C GLY A 284 -5.18 1.34 13.44
N LEU A 285 -4.11 2.12 13.26
CA LEU A 285 -4.04 3.22 12.30
C LEU A 285 -3.49 2.73 10.95
N PHE A 286 -4.21 3.02 9.88
CA PHE A 286 -3.72 2.95 8.52
C PHE A 286 -3.33 4.35 8.05
N ALA A 287 -2.03 4.59 7.95
CA ALA A 287 -1.46 5.92 7.77
C ALA A 287 -0.68 6.05 6.47
N ALA A 288 -0.54 7.29 6.01
CA ALA A 288 0.34 7.66 4.91
C ALA A 288 1.21 8.88 5.30
N SER A 289 2.42 8.93 4.75
CA SER A 289 3.29 10.10 4.88
C SER A 289 2.94 11.16 3.83
N ALA A 290 3.11 12.44 4.18
CA ALA A 290 2.80 13.55 3.28
C ALA A 290 3.42 13.36 1.89
N GLY A 291 2.59 13.53 0.85
CA GLY A 291 2.99 13.35 -0.54
C GLY A 291 2.89 11.92 -1.06
N ALA A 292 2.48 10.95 -0.24
CA ALA A 292 2.08 9.62 -0.70
C ALA A 292 0.60 9.60 -1.14
N ALA A 293 0.21 8.56 -1.88
CA ALA A 293 -1.17 8.35 -2.28
C ALA A 293 -1.54 6.87 -2.23
N LEU A 294 -2.82 6.60 -1.96
CA LEU A 294 -3.47 5.30 -2.17
C LEU A 294 -4.63 5.47 -3.15
N HIS A 295 -4.56 4.79 -4.29
CA HIS A 295 -5.68 4.73 -5.22
C HIS A 295 -6.18 3.30 -5.42
N GLY A 296 -7.45 3.16 -5.75
CA GLY A 296 -8.01 1.92 -6.29
C GLY A 296 -9.36 1.57 -5.68
N PHE A 297 -9.61 0.27 -5.56
CA PHE A 297 -10.86 -0.29 -5.05
C PHE A 297 -10.57 -1.39 -4.02
N GLY A 298 -11.49 -1.59 -3.07
CA GLY A 298 -11.30 -2.51 -1.95
C GLY A 298 -12.00 -2.01 -0.68
N THR A 299 -11.59 -2.52 0.48
CA THR A 299 -12.22 -2.15 1.76
C THR A 299 -11.19 -1.71 2.80
N ILE A 300 -11.47 -0.60 3.49
CA ILE A 300 -10.69 -0.10 4.62
C ILE A 300 -11.61 -0.01 5.85
N ASN A 301 -11.38 -0.90 6.80
CA ASN A 301 -12.08 -0.98 8.09
C ASN A 301 -11.27 -0.34 9.23
N SER A 302 -9.97 -0.10 9.04
CA SER A 302 -9.10 0.60 9.99
C SER A 302 -9.27 2.11 9.96
N ILE A 303 -8.78 2.79 11.00
CA ILE A 303 -8.78 4.25 11.08
C ILE A 303 -7.81 4.79 10.02
N VAL A 304 -8.25 5.73 9.20
CA VAL A 304 -7.45 6.38 8.15
C VAL A 304 -6.78 7.64 8.71
N ASP A 305 -5.45 7.71 8.66
CA ASP A 305 -4.64 8.86 9.09
C ASP A 305 -3.58 9.23 8.04
N PHE A 306 -4.06 9.88 6.97
CA PHE A 306 -3.31 10.19 5.76
C PHE A 306 -2.76 11.62 5.78
N ASN A 307 -2.11 11.97 6.90
CA ASN A 307 -1.39 13.23 7.18
C ASN A 307 -1.40 14.27 6.04
N GLY A 308 -2.32 15.25 6.11
CA GLY A 308 -2.43 16.60 5.54
C GLY A 308 -2.25 16.84 4.04
N ALA A 309 -1.53 15.96 3.34
CA ALA A 309 -1.12 16.10 1.95
C ALA A 309 -1.08 14.76 1.22
N SER A 310 -1.62 13.70 1.83
CA SER A 310 -1.71 12.38 1.19
C SER A 310 -3.08 12.18 0.56
N ASP A 311 -3.11 11.47 -0.57
CA ASP A 311 -4.33 11.27 -1.35
C ASP A 311 -4.94 9.88 -1.06
N LEU A 312 -6.27 9.83 -0.93
CA LEU A 312 -7.08 8.62 -0.85
C LEU A 312 -8.19 8.67 -1.89
N LEU A 313 -7.96 8.07 -3.05
CA LEU A 313 -8.85 8.19 -4.20
C LEU A 313 -9.40 6.83 -4.64
N ALA A 314 -10.72 6.74 -4.81
CA ALA A 314 -11.34 5.58 -5.44
C ALA A 314 -11.03 5.58 -6.95
N ASP A 315 -10.68 4.42 -7.49
CA ASP A 315 -10.17 4.27 -8.86
C ASP A 315 -10.48 2.85 -9.37
N ASN A 316 -11.00 2.71 -10.59
CA ASN A 316 -11.33 1.42 -11.22
C ASN A 316 -12.27 0.50 -10.40
N GLY A 317 -13.18 1.08 -9.61
CA GLY A 317 -14.16 0.32 -8.81
C GLY A 317 -14.54 0.97 -7.49
N VAL A 318 -15.12 0.17 -6.58
CA VAL A 318 -15.61 0.66 -5.28
C VAL A 318 -14.51 0.61 -4.21
N LEU A 319 -14.12 1.77 -3.70
CA LEU A 319 -13.37 1.90 -2.46
C LEU A 319 -14.33 2.13 -1.30
N THR A 320 -14.47 1.14 -0.42
CA THR A 320 -15.32 1.23 0.78
C THR A 320 -14.48 1.60 2.01
N ILE A 321 -14.90 2.64 2.73
CA ILE A 321 -14.31 3.05 4.00
C ILE A 321 -15.36 2.87 5.10
N ASN A 322 -15.12 1.89 5.98
CA ASN A 322 -15.93 1.66 7.19
C ASN A 322 -15.23 2.17 8.45
N GLY A 323 -13.92 2.33 8.42
CA GLY A 323 -13.18 2.93 9.53
C GLY A 323 -13.43 4.44 9.66
N ALA A 324 -13.06 5.01 10.80
CA ALA A 324 -13.07 6.46 10.97
C ALA A 324 -11.99 7.12 10.09
N ILE A 325 -12.27 8.31 9.57
CA ILE A 325 -11.28 9.14 8.88
C ILE A 325 -10.78 10.17 9.89
N ALA A 326 -9.54 10.01 10.34
CA ALA A 326 -8.91 10.95 11.26
C ALA A 326 -8.36 12.16 10.51
N ASP A 327 -7.65 11.91 9.40
CA ASP A 327 -7.05 12.94 8.58
C ASP A 327 -6.76 12.42 7.16
N VAL A 328 -6.82 13.31 6.15
CA VAL A 328 -6.45 13.04 4.77
C VAL A 328 -6.18 14.37 4.03
N GLY A 329 -5.23 14.38 3.10
CA GLY A 329 -5.03 15.53 2.22
C GLY A 329 -6.22 15.70 1.26
N ARG A 330 -6.37 14.74 0.35
CA ARG A 330 -7.47 14.70 -0.62
C ARG A 330 -8.20 13.37 -0.53
N ILE A 331 -9.52 13.42 -0.51
CA ILE A 331 -10.38 12.24 -0.58
C ILE A 331 -11.40 12.39 -1.71
N GLY A 332 -11.67 11.32 -2.45
CA GLY A 332 -12.65 11.35 -3.53
C GLY A 332 -12.45 10.28 -4.59
N THR A 333 -12.59 10.65 -5.87
CA THR A 333 -12.43 9.73 -7.01
C THR A 333 -11.28 10.18 -7.90
N ALA A 334 -10.50 9.23 -8.41
CA ALA A 334 -9.38 9.49 -9.30
C ALA A 334 -9.85 9.73 -10.74
N ASP A 335 -10.96 9.10 -11.14
CA ASP A 335 -11.50 9.09 -12.49
C ASP A 335 -13.03 8.81 -12.50
N VAL A 336 -13.55 8.48 -13.69
CA VAL A 336 -14.98 8.34 -13.99
C VAL A 336 -15.61 7.02 -13.51
N ASP A 337 -14.82 5.99 -13.27
CA ASP A 337 -15.32 4.68 -12.84
C ASP A 337 -15.02 4.37 -11.36
N GLY A 338 -14.21 5.22 -10.70
CA GLY A 338 -14.06 5.22 -9.25
C GLY A 338 -15.35 5.50 -8.49
N ILE A 339 -15.63 4.69 -7.47
CA ILE A 339 -16.74 4.90 -6.53
C ILE A 339 -16.16 4.95 -5.12
N LEU A 340 -16.22 6.11 -4.48
CA LEU A 340 -15.92 6.27 -3.07
C LEU A 340 -17.17 6.02 -2.23
N ASN A 341 -17.13 5.01 -1.37
CA ASN A 341 -18.21 4.65 -0.45
C ASN A 341 -17.75 4.81 1.00
N VAL A 342 -18.07 5.93 1.64
CA VAL A 342 -17.80 6.15 3.07
C VAL A 342 -19.05 5.79 3.86
N THR A 343 -19.06 4.67 4.56
CA THR A 343 -20.33 4.11 5.08
C THR A 343 -20.87 4.85 6.29
N ASN A 344 -19.98 5.38 7.13
CA ASN A 344 -20.35 6.18 8.29
C ASN A 344 -20.55 7.65 7.91
N ALA A 345 -21.36 8.36 8.69
CA ALA A 345 -21.42 9.80 8.59
C ALA A 345 -20.05 10.41 8.96
N TRP A 346 -19.65 11.46 8.23
CA TRP A 346 -18.34 12.08 8.41
C TRP A 346 -18.38 13.57 8.09
N ASN A 347 -17.37 14.28 8.61
CA ASN A 347 -17.20 15.70 8.44
C ASN A 347 -15.97 15.96 7.57
N THR A 348 -16.08 16.86 6.60
CA THR A 348 -14.97 17.11 5.68
C THR A 348 -13.80 17.86 6.30
N ASN A 349 -13.88 18.34 7.54
CA ASN A 349 -12.75 18.98 8.24
C ASN A 349 -11.58 18.03 8.51
N VAL A 350 -11.79 16.73 8.34
CA VAL A 350 -10.73 15.70 8.32
C VAL A 350 -9.98 15.67 6.99
N ALA A 351 -10.43 16.42 5.98
CA ALA A 351 -9.85 16.46 4.65
C ALA A 351 -9.49 17.89 4.25
N THR A 352 -8.37 18.08 3.54
CA THR A 352 -8.11 19.37 2.88
C THR A 352 -9.03 19.54 1.68
N PHE A 353 -9.19 18.49 0.87
CA PHE A 353 -10.05 18.48 -0.31
C PHE A 353 -10.98 17.26 -0.33
N VAL A 354 -12.24 17.50 -0.68
CA VAL A 354 -13.15 16.46 -1.18
C VAL A 354 -13.34 16.72 -2.68
N GLU A 355 -12.78 15.86 -3.52
CA GLU A 355 -12.66 16.10 -4.96
C GLU A 355 -13.14 14.90 -5.79
N LEU A 356 -14.14 15.13 -6.65
CA LEU A 356 -14.57 14.13 -7.63
C LEU A 356 -13.98 14.42 -9.01
N ARG A 357 -13.47 13.39 -9.67
CA ARG A 357 -12.92 13.43 -11.03
C ARG A 357 -13.74 12.57 -11.99
N GLY A 358 -15.06 12.64 -11.85
CA GLY A 358 -16.06 11.98 -12.70
C GLY A 358 -16.86 10.89 -12.00
N GLY A 359 -16.23 10.17 -11.07
CA GLY A 359 -16.82 9.04 -10.36
C GLY A 359 -17.94 9.41 -9.38
N THR A 360 -18.22 8.49 -8.45
CA THR A 360 -19.34 8.63 -7.49
C THR A 360 -18.86 8.73 -6.03
N LEU A 361 -19.41 9.68 -5.26
CA LEU A 361 -19.38 9.67 -3.79
C LEU A 361 -20.71 9.16 -3.23
N GLN A 362 -20.67 8.13 -2.41
CA GLN A 362 -21.85 7.52 -1.79
C GLN A 362 -21.60 7.09 -0.34
N GLY A 363 -22.66 6.63 0.34
CA GLY A 363 -22.60 6.09 1.70
C GLY A 363 -23.32 6.96 2.72
N GLY A 364 -22.71 7.13 3.89
CA GLY A 364 -23.21 7.94 5.00
C GLY A 364 -23.23 9.44 4.70
N THR A 365 -23.93 10.19 5.54
CA THR A 365 -24.05 11.65 5.41
C THR A 365 -22.67 12.33 5.43
N VAL A 366 -22.43 13.23 4.48
CA VAL A 366 -21.24 14.09 4.44
C VAL A 366 -21.60 15.51 4.88
N THR A 367 -20.95 15.99 5.94
CA THR A 367 -21.10 17.38 6.42
C THR A 367 -19.92 18.21 5.94
N ILE A 368 -20.17 19.18 5.08
CA ILE A 368 -19.14 20.01 4.43
C ILE A 368 -18.70 21.13 5.37
N LEU A 369 -17.51 20.99 5.96
CA LEU A 369 -16.92 21.94 6.91
C LEU A 369 -15.54 22.47 6.50
N ASN A 370 -14.79 21.76 5.64
CA ASN A 370 -13.49 22.21 5.16
C ASN A 370 -13.62 23.45 4.27
N THR A 371 -12.59 24.28 4.27
CA THR A 371 -12.57 25.55 3.52
C THR A 371 -12.68 25.36 2.00
N ASN A 372 -12.15 24.26 1.47
CA ASN A 372 -12.21 23.96 0.04
C ASN A 372 -13.53 23.29 -0.38
N GLY A 373 -14.35 22.84 0.57
CA GLY A 373 -15.64 22.23 0.32
C GLY A 373 -15.58 20.88 -0.42
N LEU A 374 -16.71 20.54 -1.04
CA LEU A 374 -16.86 19.47 -2.03
C LEU A 374 -16.75 20.06 -3.43
N THR A 375 -15.83 19.54 -4.23
CA THR A 375 -15.45 20.11 -5.52
C THR A 375 -15.34 19.04 -6.61
N GLY A 376 -15.40 19.45 -7.87
CA GLY A 376 -15.10 18.58 -9.02
C GLY A 376 -16.32 18.28 -9.87
N PHE A 377 -16.36 17.10 -10.47
CA PHE A 377 -17.43 16.65 -11.36
C PHE A 377 -17.73 15.17 -11.14
N GLY A 378 -18.95 14.73 -11.48
CA GLY A 378 -19.43 13.37 -11.21
C GLY A 378 -20.73 13.35 -10.41
N LEU A 379 -20.95 12.28 -9.66
CA LEU A 379 -22.21 12.03 -8.94
C LEU A 379 -21.98 11.96 -7.43
N VAL A 380 -22.84 12.63 -6.66
CA VAL A 380 -22.92 12.47 -5.21
C VAL A 380 -24.29 11.88 -4.86
N THR A 381 -24.30 10.70 -4.27
CA THR A 381 -25.52 10.04 -3.77
C THR A 381 -25.58 9.94 -2.24
N ALA A 382 -24.49 10.29 -1.55
CA ALA A 382 -24.49 10.52 -0.12
C ALA A 382 -25.33 11.75 0.23
N ARG A 383 -26.03 11.70 1.37
CA ARG A 383 -26.71 12.89 1.91
C ARG A 383 -25.69 13.98 2.22
N VAL A 384 -25.96 15.20 1.77
CA VAL A 384 -25.08 16.35 1.98
C VAL A 384 -25.67 17.34 2.98
N VAL A 385 -24.83 17.84 3.88
CA VAL A 385 -25.09 19.02 4.72
C VAL A 385 -24.05 20.09 4.38
N ASN A 386 -24.46 21.13 3.65
CA ASN A 386 -23.56 22.15 3.11
C ASN A 386 -23.34 23.32 4.06
N ASN A 387 -22.53 23.14 5.10
CA ASN A 387 -22.16 24.25 5.99
C ASN A 387 -21.04 25.14 5.40
N ARG A 388 -20.61 24.95 4.14
CA ARG A 388 -19.47 25.72 3.61
C ARG A 388 -19.45 25.98 2.12
N LEU A 389 -19.24 24.96 1.29
CA LEU A 389 -19.02 25.11 -0.16
C LEU A 389 -19.27 23.81 -0.92
N ILE A 390 -20.12 23.88 -1.95
CA ILE A 390 -20.22 22.90 -3.02
C ILE A 390 -19.88 23.60 -4.33
N ARG A 391 -18.98 23.02 -5.13
CA ARG A 391 -18.50 23.63 -6.37
C ARG A 391 -18.40 22.63 -7.52
N ALA A 392 -19.03 22.94 -8.65
CA ALA A 392 -18.74 22.28 -9.92
C ALA A 392 -17.36 22.71 -10.47
N GLY A 393 -16.53 21.71 -10.79
CA GLY A 393 -15.19 21.84 -11.35
C GLY A 393 -15.19 21.82 -12.87
N ASP A 394 -14.45 20.88 -13.46
CA ASP A 394 -14.16 20.80 -14.91
C ASP A 394 -15.30 20.21 -15.77
N ASP A 395 -16.35 19.71 -15.13
CA ASP A 395 -17.58 19.24 -15.77
C ASP A 395 -18.74 19.31 -14.76
N SER A 396 -19.86 18.69 -15.09
CA SER A 396 -21.08 18.71 -14.30
C SER A 396 -20.92 17.91 -13.01
N LEU A 397 -21.29 18.54 -11.90
CA LEU A 397 -21.43 17.89 -10.60
C LEU A 397 -22.91 17.73 -10.28
N VAL A 398 -23.35 16.49 -10.12
CA VAL A 398 -24.74 16.15 -9.83
C VAL A 398 -24.85 15.64 -8.41
N LEU A 399 -25.77 16.21 -7.63
CA LEU A 399 -26.09 15.76 -6.28
C LEU A 399 -27.51 15.19 -6.26
N GLU A 400 -27.64 13.89 -6.01
CA GLU A 400 -28.90 13.14 -6.08
C GLU A 400 -28.97 12.09 -4.98
N THR A 401 -29.81 12.31 -3.97
CA THR A 401 -30.02 11.32 -2.90
C THR A 401 -31.34 10.60 -3.08
N SER A 402 -31.38 9.31 -2.75
CA SER A 402 -32.62 8.52 -2.83
C SER A 402 -33.72 9.05 -1.91
N SER A 403 -33.32 9.63 -0.77
CA SER A 403 -34.22 10.20 0.23
C SER A 403 -34.65 11.64 -0.07
N ASN A 404 -33.97 12.35 -0.98
CA ASN A 404 -34.22 13.77 -1.27
C ASN A 404 -34.25 14.63 0.02
N ASP A 405 -33.21 14.49 0.84
CA ASP A 405 -33.12 15.05 2.19
C ASP A 405 -31.82 15.85 2.41
N ASN A 406 -31.28 16.40 1.33
CA ASN A 406 -30.09 17.23 1.38
C ASN A 406 -30.37 18.56 2.11
N ASP A 407 -29.37 19.04 2.83
CA ASP A 407 -29.34 20.36 3.42
C ASP A 407 -28.36 21.22 2.60
N TRP A 408 -28.92 22.07 1.74
CA TRP A 408 -28.19 22.76 0.67
C TRP A 408 -27.43 24.01 1.11
N ASP A 409 -27.75 24.55 2.29
CA ASP A 409 -27.12 25.73 2.91
C ASP A 409 -26.68 25.51 4.36
N GLY A 410 -26.91 24.32 4.92
CA GLY A 410 -26.37 23.92 6.20
C GLY A 410 -27.13 24.52 7.39
N VAL A 411 -26.68 24.15 8.58
CA VAL A 411 -27.38 24.44 9.85
C VAL A 411 -27.45 25.94 10.17
N ALA A 412 -26.52 26.73 9.64
CA ALA A 412 -26.45 28.18 9.83
C ALA A 412 -27.07 28.97 8.67
N ASP A 413 -27.64 28.28 7.68
CA ASP A 413 -28.18 28.85 6.44
C ASP A 413 -27.14 29.72 5.68
N ASP A 414 -25.86 29.33 5.67
CA ASP A 414 -24.75 30.12 5.11
C ASP A 414 -23.91 29.39 4.05
N GLY A 415 -24.33 28.20 3.64
CA GLY A 415 -23.68 27.39 2.63
C GLY A 415 -23.58 28.08 1.26
N LEU A 416 -22.45 27.86 0.59
CA LEU A 416 -22.17 28.40 -0.74
C LEU A 416 -22.36 27.32 -1.82
N LEU A 417 -23.16 27.62 -2.82
CA LEU A 417 -23.27 26.88 -4.07
C LEU A 417 -22.55 27.67 -5.16
N LEU A 418 -21.46 27.12 -5.66
CA LEU A 418 -20.56 27.81 -6.59
C LEU A 418 -20.45 27.05 -7.91
N THR A 419 -20.35 27.79 -9.01
CA THR A 419 -19.95 27.19 -10.28
C THR A 419 -18.94 28.08 -11.01
N GLY A 420 -18.02 27.44 -11.74
CA GLY A 420 -17.23 28.03 -12.81
C GLY A 420 -17.98 27.91 -14.14
N ALA A 421 -17.36 27.49 -15.24
CA ALA A 421 -18.02 27.38 -16.55
C ALA A 421 -18.97 26.17 -16.73
N HIS A 422 -19.26 25.42 -15.66
CA HIS A 422 -19.95 24.12 -15.74
C HIS A 422 -21.27 24.08 -14.95
N THR A 423 -21.92 22.92 -14.88
CA THR A 423 -23.21 22.78 -14.20
C THR A 423 -23.04 22.17 -12.80
N LEU A 424 -23.57 22.85 -11.80
CA LEU A 424 -23.89 22.26 -10.50
C LEU A 424 -25.39 21.92 -10.51
N GLU A 425 -25.71 20.63 -10.59
CA GLU A 425 -27.08 20.13 -10.59
C GLU A 425 -27.46 19.60 -9.20
N LEU A 426 -28.50 20.18 -8.62
CA LEU A 426 -29.08 19.77 -7.34
C LEU A 426 -30.38 19.04 -7.65
N ARG A 427 -30.51 17.78 -7.23
CA ARG A 427 -31.74 16.99 -7.37
C ARG A 427 -32.40 16.78 -6.03
N ASP A 428 -33.67 17.15 -5.98
CA ASP A 428 -34.54 17.00 -4.82
C ASP A 428 -36.00 16.89 -5.29
N ASN A 429 -36.93 16.58 -4.41
CA ASN A 429 -38.35 16.46 -4.71
C ASN A 429 -39.26 17.36 -3.84
N SER A 430 -38.69 18.09 -2.89
CA SER A 430 -39.42 18.99 -2.01
C SER A 430 -38.89 20.42 -2.11
N PRO A 431 -39.76 21.45 -2.07
CA PRO A 431 -39.30 22.83 -1.89
C PRO A 431 -38.34 22.97 -0.70
N PHE A 432 -37.25 23.69 -0.91
CA PHE A 432 -36.23 23.95 0.09
C PHE A 432 -36.12 25.45 0.35
N ALA A 433 -36.09 25.85 1.63
CA ALA A 433 -35.99 27.24 2.03
C ALA A 433 -34.52 27.62 2.21
N PHE A 434 -33.89 28.10 1.15
CA PHE A 434 -32.47 28.42 1.08
C PHE A 434 -32.16 29.81 1.67
N GLY A 435 -31.33 29.92 2.70
CA GLY A 435 -30.74 31.13 3.25
C GLY A 435 -29.29 31.39 2.84
N GLY A 436 -28.62 30.44 2.16
CA GLY A 436 -27.22 30.55 1.75
C GLY A 436 -26.92 31.46 0.54
N HIS A 437 -25.78 31.23 -0.12
CA HIS A 437 -25.33 31.98 -1.30
C HIS A 437 -25.19 31.09 -2.53
N VAL A 438 -25.83 31.46 -3.64
CA VAL A 438 -25.53 30.94 -4.98
C VAL A 438 -24.64 31.94 -5.72
N LEU A 439 -23.46 31.51 -6.15
CA LEU A 439 -22.51 32.30 -6.92
C LEU A 439 -22.23 31.63 -8.27
N LEU A 440 -22.62 32.30 -9.34
CA LEU A 440 -22.45 31.86 -10.73
C LEU A 440 -21.30 32.64 -11.34
N LEU A 441 -20.25 31.95 -11.77
CA LEU A 441 -19.09 32.55 -12.44
C LEU A 441 -19.01 32.07 -13.89
N ASP A 442 -18.43 32.87 -14.77
CA ASP A 442 -17.92 32.44 -16.09
C ASP A 442 -18.91 31.66 -16.96
N GLY A 443 -20.19 32.04 -16.94
CA GLY A 443 -21.24 31.38 -17.73
C GLY A 443 -21.76 30.07 -17.15
N GLY A 444 -21.36 29.71 -15.92
CA GLY A 444 -21.80 28.51 -15.23
C GLY A 444 -23.29 28.42 -14.95
N ARG A 445 -23.72 27.22 -14.59
CA ARG A 445 -25.12 26.93 -14.28
C ARG A 445 -25.28 26.31 -12.89
N VAL A 446 -26.23 26.82 -12.10
CA VAL A 446 -26.78 26.11 -10.94
C VAL A 446 -28.19 25.70 -11.30
N PHE A 447 -28.46 24.40 -11.29
CA PHE A 447 -29.71 23.81 -11.73
C PHE A 447 -30.42 23.06 -10.59
N ALA A 448 -31.50 23.65 -10.08
CA ALA A 448 -32.42 23.00 -9.14
C ALA A 448 -33.42 22.14 -9.91
N ASN A 449 -33.16 20.84 -9.99
CA ASN A 449 -33.93 19.89 -10.80
C ASN A 449 -34.86 19.05 -9.91
N GLY A 450 -36.17 19.16 -10.14
CA GLY A 450 -37.21 18.42 -9.42
C GLY A 450 -37.83 19.18 -8.24
N PHE A 451 -37.29 20.34 -7.85
CA PHE A 451 -37.75 21.09 -6.68
C PHE A 451 -37.62 22.60 -6.81
N ALA A 452 -38.18 23.32 -5.84
CA ALA A 452 -38.07 24.76 -5.70
C ALA A 452 -36.98 25.11 -4.67
N LEU A 453 -35.87 25.68 -5.12
CA LEU A 453 -34.87 26.30 -4.22
C LEU A 453 -35.31 27.74 -3.92
N ASN A 454 -36.08 27.92 -2.84
CA ASN A 454 -36.69 29.20 -2.47
C ASN A 454 -35.71 30.05 -1.66
N PHE A 455 -35.34 31.22 -2.18
CA PHE A 455 -34.39 32.13 -1.53
C PHE A 455 -35.09 32.91 -0.42
N ASN A 456 -34.70 32.69 0.83
CA ASN A 456 -35.17 33.41 2.01
C ASN A 456 -34.58 34.83 2.07
N SER A 457 -35.00 35.63 3.05
CA SER A 457 -34.57 37.04 3.16
C SER A 457 -33.08 37.25 3.40
N GLY A 458 -32.38 36.24 3.92
CA GLY A 458 -30.93 36.25 4.12
C GLY A 458 -30.13 35.77 2.90
N ALA A 459 -30.79 35.11 1.95
CA ALA A 459 -30.12 34.44 0.85
C ALA A 459 -29.57 35.40 -0.19
N GLN A 460 -28.60 34.93 -0.96
CA GLN A 460 -27.99 35.68 -2.05
C GLN A 460 -27.92 34.83 -3.33
N LEU A 461 -28.22 35.44 -4.46
CA LEU A 461 -27.98 34.92 -5.79
C LEU A 461 -27.16 35.95 -6.56
N SER A 462 -25.94 35.58 -6.95
CA SER A 462 -24.99 36.48 -7.61
C SER A 462 -24.47 35.92 -8.91
N TYR A 463 -24.51 36.75 -9.95
CA TYR A 463 -23.97 36.45 -11.26
C TYR A 463 -22.73 37.31 -11.51
N ARG A 464 -21.60 36.69 -11.78
CA ARG A 464 -20.37 37.37 -12.16
C ARG A 464 -19.87 36.81 -13.48
N SER A 465 -19.84 37.66 -14.51
CA SER A 465 -19.41 37.27 -15.87
C SER A 465 -20.38 36.34 -16.62
N GLY A 466 -21.69 36.58 -16.50
CA GLY A 466 -22.72 35.72 -17.08
C GLY A 466 -22.89 34.40 -16.31
N GLY A 467 -24.08 33.81 -16.39
CA GLY A 467 -24.39 32.57 -15.68
C GLY A 467 -25.88 32.29 -15.66
N VAL A 468 -26.25 31.08 -15.29
CA VAL A 468 -27.63 30.60 -15.35
C VAL A 468 -28.03 30.00 -14.00
N TYR A 469 -28.98 30.62 -13.31
CA TYR A 469 -29.78 29.89 -12.35
C TYR A 469 -30.99 29.32 -13.07
N GLU A 470 -31.24 28.03 -12.88
CA GLU A 470 -32.41 27.36 -13.43
C GLU A 470 -33.10 26.51 -12.37
N SER A 471 -34.43 26.53 -12.38
CA SER A 471 -35.27 25.66 -11.55
C SER A 471 -36.35 25.01 -12.41
N THR A 472 -36.65 23.72 -12.17
CA THR A 472 -37.81 23.07 -12.82
C THR A 472 -39.13 23.35 -12.10
N SER A 473 -39.11 24.11 -11.01
CA SER A 473 -40.28 24.43 -10.20
C SER A 473 -40.48 25.95 -10.07
N SER A 474 -41.64 26.35 -9.53
CA SER A 474 -41.85 27.74 -9.13
C SER A 474 -40.88 28.11 -8.01
N THR A 475 -40.20 29.24 -8.14
CA THR A 475 -39.18 29.70 -7.17
C THR A 475 -39.61 31.02 -6.55
N GLU A 476 -39.56 31.08 -5.23
CA GLU A 476 -39.74 32.31 -4.47
C GLU A 476 -38.39 32.97 -4.19
N PHE A 477 -38.33 34.29 -4.33
CA PHE A 477 -37.12 35.06 -4.11
C PHE A 477 -37.38 36.17 -3.09
N GLY A 478 -36.78 36.06 -1.90
CA GLY A 478 -36.85 37.05 -0.83
C GLY A 478 -35.53 37.69 -0.47
N GLY A 479 -34.41 37.21 -1.03
CA GLY A 479 -33.05 37.64 -0.70
C GLY A 479 -32.47 38.71 -1.63
N LEU A 480 -31.14 38.75 -1.76
CA LEU A 480 -30.41 39.65 -2.66
C LEU A 480 -30.12 38.98 -4.01
N LEU A 481 -30.63 39.57 -5.09
CA LEU A 481 -30.28 39.27 -6.46
C LEU A 481 -29.25 40.29 -6.96
N ALA A 482 -28.07 39.84 -7.36
CA ALA A 482 -27.01 40.73 -7.83
C ALA A 482 -26.42 40.24 -9.16
N THR A 483 -26.22 41.16 -10.11
CA THR A 483 -25.49 40.88 -11.35
C THR A 483 -24.39 41.91 -11.54
N ASP A 484 -23.16 41.45 -11.78
CA ASP A 484 -22.04 42.32 -12.15
C ASP A 484 -22.13 42.74 -13.62
N ALA A 485 -21.35 43.76 -14.01
CA ALA A 485 -21.17 44.09 -15.42
C ALA A 485 -20.54 42.90 -16.17
N GLY A 486 -21.02 42.58 -17.37
CA GLY A 486 -20.50 41.47 -18.16
C GLY A 486 -21.51 40.89 -19.14
N PRO A 487 -21.29 39.65 -19.60
CA PRO A 487 -22.25 38.90 -20.40
C PRO A 487 -23.62 38.77 -19.73
N VAL A 488 -24.65 38.57 -20.55
CA VAL A 488 -26.04 38.37 -20.10
C VAL A 488 -26.13 37.21 -19.13
N SER A 489 -26.76 37.45 -17.98
CA SER A 489 -27.10 36.44 -16.99
C SER A 489 -28.51 35.89 -17.27
N THR A 490 -28.89 34.79 -16.65
CA THR A 490 -30.22 34.21 -16.85
C THR A 490 -30.78 33.65 -15.56
N LEU A 491 -31.97 34.12 -15.19
CA LEU A 491 -32.79 33.57 -14.12
C LEU A 491 -34.01 32.87 -14.73
N LYS A 492 -34.03 31.53 -14.68
CA LYS A 492 -35.02 30.71 -15.39
C LYS A 492 -35.81 29.79 -14.46
N VAL A 493 -37.11 29.68 -14.70
CA VAL A 493 -37.98 28.62 -14.16
C VAL A 493 -38.64 27.87 -15.32
N ALA A 494 -39.14 26.65 -15.08
CA ALA A 494 -39.84 25.87 -16.10
C ALA A 494 -41.13 26.55 -16.61
N ASP A 495 -41.58 26.16 -17.81
CA ASP A 495 -42.88 26.60 -18.34
C ASP A 495 -44.01 26.26 -17.38
N ASN A 496 -44.97 27.18 -17.22
CA ASN A 496 -46.05 27.10 -16.24
C ASN A 496 -45.59 27.10 -14.77
N SER A 497 -44.35 27.50 -14.49
CA SER A 497 -43.87 27.86 -13.15
C SER A 497 -43.74 29.37 -13.00
N PHE A 498 -43.75 29.84 -11.75
CA PHE A 498 -43.68 31.26 -11.42
C PHE A 498 -42.39 31.60 -10.68
N LEU A 499 -41.78 32.71 -11.08
CA LEU A 499 -40.76 33.39 -10.27
C LEU A 499 -41.45 34.48 -9.45
N THR A 500 -41.44 34.36 -8.13
CA THR A 500 -42.15 35.29 -7.24
C THR A 500 -41.16 36.08 -6.39
N PHE A 501 -41.08 37.40 -6.59
CA PHE A 501 -40.31 38.28 -5.72
C PHE A 501 -41.12 38.68 -4.49
N LYS A 502 -40.64 38.32 -3.30
CA LYS A 502 -41.22 38.70 -2.01
C LYS A 502 -40.93 40.17 -1.68
N SER A 503 -41.66 40.73 -0.72
CA SER A 503 -41.47 42.12 -0.26
C SER A 503 -40.07 42.38 0.35
N THR A 504 -39.37 41.34 0.78
CA THR A 504 -37.99 41.43 1.30
C THR A 504 -36.93 41.40 0.20
N ALA A 505 -37.30 41.04 -1.02
CA ALA A 505 -36.37 40.89 -2.13
C ALA A 505 -35.67 42.20 -2.46
N ARG A 506 -34.38 42.11 -2.77
CA ARG A 506 -33.55 43.24 -3.22
C ARG A 506 -32.85 42.85 -4.50
N ALA A 507 -32.74 43.79 -5.43
CA ALA A 507 -32.02 43.58 -6.68
C ALA A 507 -30.96 44.67 -6.88
N THR A 508 -29.76 44.28 -7.28
CA THR A 508 -28.69 45.16 -7.76
C THR A 508 -28.24 44.68 -9.12
N LEU A 509 -28.71 45.33 -10.18
CA LEU A 509 -28.44 44.92 -11.56
C LEU A 509 -27.45 45.90 -12.20
N VAL A 510 -26.17 45.53 -12.25
CA VAL A 510 -25.13 46.31 -12.95
C VAL A 510 -24.99 45.87 -14.41
N GLY A 511 -25.22 44.59 -14.70
CA GLY A 511 -25.30 44.01 -16.05
C GLY A 511 -26.72 43.57 -16.43
N ASP A 512 -26.83 42.91 -17.58
CA ASP A 512 -28.09 42.39 -18.11
C ASP A 512 -28.46 41.05 -17.46
N LEU A 513 -29.74 40.90 -17.07
CA LEU A 513 -30.34 39.69 -16.48
C LEU A 513 -31.54 39.19 -17.31
#